data_AF-A0A1V2NEX4-F1
#
_entry.id   AF-A0A1V2NEX4-F1
#
_cell.length_a   1.000
_cell.length_b   1.000
_cell.length_c   1.000
_cell.angle_alpha   90.00
_cell.angle_beta   90.00
_cell.angle_gamma   90.00
#
_symmetry.space_group_name_H-M   'P 1'
#
loop_
_entity.id
_entity.type
_entity.pdbx_description
1 polymer ?
#
loop_
_entity_poly.entity_id
_entity_poly.type
_entity_poly.pdbx_seq_one_letter_code
_entity_poly.pdbx_strand_id
1 'polypeptide(L)'
;MATESRTGRPRASSREVLSEAACELFLEKGYDATSVSDITRRAGVSRSSFFNYFSAKSDVLWSGFDARVDAAVGDLREGGSVREVFLAIGDGLAPDALALAIVNADAMGIGAELDRDRAIRQFRLQREAAARLVREGASPLAAQVGAGALSAAVLAAVWAWADHTADRSLTETLSEALDAA
;
A
#
# COMPACT_ATOMS: atom_id res chain seq x y z
N MET A 1 23.47 -37.95 -12.62
CA MET A 1 22.48 -36.87 -12.84
C MET A 1 21.47 -36.93 -11.71
N ALA A 2 21.60 -36.05 -10.72
CA ALA A 2 20.59 -35.85 -9.69
C ALA A 2 20.14 -34.38 -9.77
N THR A 3 18.84 -34.22 -9.96
CA THR A 3 18.08 -32.98 -10.15
C THR A 3 18.33 -31.97 -9.05
N GLU A 4 18.96 -30.85 -9.41
CA GLU A 4 18.96 -29.63 -8.59
C GLU A 4 17.52 -29.10 -8.48
N SER A 5 17.00 -29.12 -7.27
CA SER A 5 15.79 -28.39 -6.91
C SER A 5 16.06 -26.90 -7.13
N ARG A 6 15.39 -26.32 -8.13
CA ARG A 6 15.31 -24.87 -8.33
C ARG A 6 14.70 -24.25 -7.08
N THR A 7 15.52 -23.86 -6.13
CA THR A 7 15.14 -23.01 -5.00
C THR A 7 14.56 -21.74 -5.61
N GLY A 8 13.24 -21.63 -5.58
CA GLY A 8 12.53 -20.47 -6.15
C GLY A 8 13.04 -19.20 -5.50
N ARG A 9 13.26 -18.16 -6.31
CA ARG A 9 13.65 -16.83 -5.82
C ARG A 9 12.66 -16.38 -4.72
N PRO A 10 13.12 -15.84 -3.57
CA PRO A 10 12.24 -15.48 -2.46
C PRO A 10 11.06 -14.62 -2.93
N ARG A 11 9.85 -14.92 -2.46
CA ARG A 11 8.62 -14.23 -2.89
C ARG A 11 8.69 -12.71 -2.71
N ALA A 12 9.28 -12.24 -1.60
CA ALA A 12 9.49 -10.82 -1.32
C ALA A 12 10.31 -10.14 -2.43
N SER A 13 11.44 -10.74 -2.81
CA SER A 13 12.28 -10.20 -3.89
C SER A 13 11.62 -10.20 -5.27
N SER A 14 10.57 -11.01 -5.49
CA SER A 14 9.81 -10.96 -6.75
C SER A 14 8.80 -9.81 -6.78
N ARG A 15 8.23 -9.43 -5.63
CA ARG A 15 7.32 -8.28 -5.52
C ARG A 15 8.07 -6.96 -5.67
N GLU A 16 9.22 -6.84 -5.01
CA GLU A 16 10.09 -5.67 -5.09
C GLU A 16 10.57 -5.43 -6.54
N VAL A 17 11.11 -6.47 -7.20
CA VAL A 17 11.58 -6.36 -8.59
C VAL A 17 10.43 -6.03 -9.55
N LEU A 18 9.23 -6.55 -9.31
CA LEU A 18 8.05 -6.18 -10.10
C LEU A 18 7.66 -4.71 -9.90
N SER A 19 7.73 -4.21 -8.67
CA SER A 19 7.38 -2.83 -8.32
C SER A 19 8.37 -1.83 -8.90
N GLU A 20 9.66 -2.10 -8.79
CA GLU A 20 10.72 -1.31 -9.41
C GLU A 20 10.55 -1.26 -10.93
N ALA A 21 10.41 -2.42 -11.58
CA ALA A 21 10.20 -2.51 -13.03
C ALA A 21 8.93 -1.76 -13.50
N ALA A 22 7.84 -1.84 -12.74
CA ALA A 22 6.61 -1.13 -13.05
C ALA A 22 6.78 0.39 -12.92
N CYS A 23 7.39 0.84 -11.83
CA CYS A 23 7.64 2.25 -11.56
C CYS A 23 8.53 2.88 -12.65
N GLU A 24 9.64 2.23 -13.01
CA GLU A 24 10.51 2.65 -14.11
C GLU A 24 9.73 2.77 -15.44
N LEU A 25 8.95 1.76 -15.81
CA LEU A 25 8.16 1.77 -17.04
C LEU A 25 7.13 2.90 -17.06
N PHE A 26 6.48 3.15 -15.93
CA PHE A 26 5.50 4.22 -15.80
C PHE A 26 6.17 5.60 -15.94
N LEU A 27 7.39 5.79 -15.42
CA LEU A 27 8.18 7.01 -15.65
C LEU A 27 8.65 7.15 -17.10
N GLU A 28 9.12 6.06 -17.71
CA GLU A 28 9.70 6.08 -19.06
C GLU A 28 8.68 6.41 -20.14
N LYS A 29 7.46 5.86 -20.04
CA LYS A 29 6.47 5.94 -21.13
C LYS A 29 5.02 6.12 -20.68
N GLY A 30 4.78 6.31 -19.40
CA GLY A 30 3.43 6.45 -18.83
C GLY A 30 2.76 5.12 -18.50
N TYR A 31 1.75 5.21 -17.63
CA TYR A 31 0.94 4.09 -17.15
C TYR A 31 0.19 3.42 -18.30
N ASP A 32 -0.55 4.17 -19.11
CA ASP A 32 -1.41 3.63 -20.17
C ASP A 32 -0.62 2.87 -21.24
N ALA A 33 0.54 3.38 -21.64
CA ALA A 33 1.41 2.73 -22.63
C ALA A 33 2.18 1.51 -22.07
N THR A 34 2.08 1.24 -20.76
CA THR A 34 2.76 0.12 -20.10
C THR A 34 1.82 -1.07 -19.93
N SER A 35 2.21 -2.23 -20.47
CA SER A 35 1.47 -3.48 -20.30
C SER A 35 2.06 -4.35 -19.18
N VAL A 36 1.26 -5.25 -18.60
CA VAL A 36 1.76 -6.30 -17.68
C VAL A 36 2.86 -7.15 -18.33
N SER A 37 2.77 -7.39 -19.64
CA SER A 37 3.81 -8.09 -20.39
C SER A 37 5.14 -7.33 -20.42
N ASP A 38 5.11 -6.00 -20.50
CA ASP A 38 6.33 -5.18 -20.44
C ASP A 38 6.99 -5.28 -19.06
N ILE A 39 6.19 -5.15 -18.00
CA ILE A 39 6.65 -5.22 -16.60
C ILE A 39 7.29 -6.58 -16.33
N THR A 40 6.58 -7.66 -16.67
CA THR A 40 7.07 -9.03 -16.44
C THR A 40 8.34 -9.34 -17.21
N ARG A 41 8.46 -8.85 -18.46
CA ARG A 41 9.68 -8.97 -19.26
C ARG A 41 10.86 -8.21 -18.65
N ARG A 42 10.64 -6.97 -18.19
CA ARG A 42 11.65 -6.15 -17.48
C ARG A 42 12.11 -6.83 -16.20
N ALA A 43 11.17 -7.32 -15.39
CA ALA A 43 11.43 -7.98 -14.12
C ALA A 43 11.98 -9.42 -14.25
N GLY A 44 12.02 -9.99 -15.45
CA GLY A 44 12.45 -11.37 -15.66
C GLY A 44 11.54 -12.43 -15.01
N VAL A 45 10.26 -12.12 -14.83
CA VAL A 45 9.27 -13.03 -14.22
C VAL A 45 8.18 -13.41 -15.21
N SER A 46 7.45 -14.50 -14.94
CA SER A 46 6.34 -14.89 -15.81
C SER A 46 5.09 -14.05 -15.56
N ARG A 47 4.22 -13.94 -16.58
CA ARG A 47 2.90 -13.31 -16.43
C ARG A 47 2.02 -14.02 -15.40
N SER A 48 2.12 -15.35 -15.30
CA SER A 48 1.43 -16.09 -14.23
C SER A 48 1.93 -15.69 -12.84
N SER A 49 3.25 -15.51 -12.69
CA SER A 49 3.85 -15.03 -11.44
C SER A 49 3.35 -13.65 -11.05
N PHE A 50 3.17 -12.73 -12.02
CA PHE A 50 2.58 -11.43 -11.76
C PHE A 50 1.17 -11.53 -11.16
N PHE A 51 0.29 -12.27 -11.82
CA PHE A 51 -1.11 -12.40 -11.37
C PHE A 51 -1.29 -13.20 -10.08
N ASN A 52 -0.26 -13.94 -9.64
CA ASN A 52 -0.25 -14.53 -8.29
C ASN A 52 -0.09 -13.48 -7.19
N TYR A 53 0.39 -12.27 -7.51
CA TYR A 53 0.63 -11.20 -6.55
C TYR A 53 -0.32 -10.02 -6.72
N PHE A 54 -0.63 -9.65 -7.96
CA PHE A 54 -1.30 -8.39 -8.30
C PHE A 54 -2.46 -8.62 -9.26
N SER A 55 -3.57 -7.93 -9.02
CA SER A 55 -4.75 -8.03 -9.88
C SER A 55 -4.66 -7.06 -11.07
N ALA A 56 -4.04 -5.90 -10.83
CA ALA A 56 -3.81 -4.85 -11.79
C ALA A 56 -2.34 -4.40 -11.80
N LYS A 57 -1.94 -3.66 -12.83
CA LYS A 57 -0.59 -3.07 -12.92
C LYS A 57 -0.37 -1.90 -11.95
N SER A 58 -1.44 -1.22 -11.51
CA SER A 58 -1.35 -0.18 -10.47
C SER A 58 -1.08 -0.77 -9.08
N ASP A 59 -1.65 -1.94 -8.76
CA ASP A 59 -1.49 -2.63 -7.47
C ASP A 59 -0.02 -2.87 -7.09
N VAL A 60 0.87 -2.98 -8.08
CA VAL A 60 2.27 -3.30 -7.85
C VAL A 60 2.95 -2.22 -7.01
N LEU A 61 2.61 -0.95 -7.26
CA LEU A 61 3.14 0.20 -6.53
C LEU A 61 2.74 0.17 -5.06
N TRP A 62 1.61 -0.45 -4.73
CA TRP A 62 1.07 -0.54 -3.39
C TRP A 62 1.65 -1.69 -2.56
N SER A 63 2.46 -2.57 -3.15
CA SER A 63 2.86 -3.84 -2.52
C SER A 63 3.45 -3.68 -1.11
N GLY A 64 4.32 -2.69 -0.90
CA GLY A 64 4.96 -2.45 0.40
C GLY A 64 3.98 -1.94 1.46
N PHE A 65 3.04 -1.09 1.04
CA PHE A 65 1.97 -0.57 1.89
C PHE A 65 0.90 -1.63 2.18
N ASP A 66 0.53 -2.44 1.18
CA ASP A 66 -0.48 -3.50 1.32
C ASP A 66 -0.06 -4.55 2.33
N ALA A 67 1.24 -4.90 2.41
CA ALA A 67 1.74 -5.81 3.43
C ALA A 67 1.51 -5.28 4.86
N ARG A 68 1.61 -3.95 5.05
CA ARG A 68 1.36 -3.29 6.34
C ARG A 68 -0.13 -3.15 6.63
N VAL A 69 -0.93 -2.84 5.62
CA VAL A 69 -2.40 -2.86 5.75
C VAL A 69 -2.87 -4.26 6.13
N ASP A 70 -2.32 -5.32 5.53
CA ASP A 70 -2.66 -6.70 5.85
C ASP A 70 -2.31 -7.05 7.30
N ALA A 71 -1.13 -6.63 7.79
CA ALA A 71 -0.74 -6.78 9.20
C ALA A 71 -1.68 -6.02 10.14
N ALA A 72 -1.94 -4.74 9.86
CA ALA A 72 -2.85 -3.90 10.63
C ALA A 72 -4.28 -4.48 10.71
N VAL A 73 -4.77 -5.04 9.60
CA VAL A 73 -6.05 -5.74 9.56
C VAL A 73 -6.04 -6.98 10.48
N GLY A 74 -4.93 -7.73 10.50
CA GLY A 74 -4.72 -8.84 11.43
C GLY A 74 -4.79 -8.37 12.88
N ASP A 75 -4.01 -7.37 13.24
CA ASP A 75 -3.91 -6.87 14.61
C ASP A 75 -5.25 -6.31 15.14
N LEU A 76 -6.01 -5.61 14.29
CA LEU A 76 -7.36 -5.13 14.63
C LEU A 76 -8.35 -6.27 14.91
N ARG A 77 -8.20 -7.41 14.21
CA ARG A 77 -9.02 -8.60 14.45
C ARG A 77 -8.64 -9.30 15.74
N GLU A 78 -7.36 -9.28 16.08
CA GLU A 78 -6.81 -9.84 17.32
C GLU A 78 -7.06 -8.94 18.55
N GLY A 79 -7.56 -7.72 18.35
CA GLY A 79 -7.99 -6.83 19.42
C GLY A 79 -7.05 -5.66 19.70
N GLY A 80 -6.07 -5.41 18.84
CA GLY A 80 -5.18 -4.26 18.91
C GLY A 80 -5.93 -2.93 18.99
N SER A 81 -5.29 -1.93 19.61
CA SER A 81 -5.77 -0.55 19.66
C SER A 81 -5.76 0.06 18.26
N VAL A 82 -6.87 0.68 17.84
CA VAL A 82 -6.98 1.26 16.49
C VAL A 82 -5.85 2.26 16.22
N ARG A 83 -5.57 3.14 17.18
CA ARG A 83 -4.54 4.17 17.03
C ARG A 83 -3.14 3.57 16.94
N GLU A 84 -2.80 2.65 17.82
CA GLU A 84 -1.46 2.02 17.83
C GLU A 84 -1.23 1.19 16.58
N VAL A 85 -2.24 0.44 16.14
CA VAL A 85 -2.18 -0.36 14.91
C VAL A 85 -2.03 0.53 13.68
N PHE A 86 -2.73 1.66 13.61
CA PHE A 86 -2.60 2.60 12.49
C PHE A 86 -1.26 3.32 12.48
N LEU A 87 -0.68 3.65 13.64
CA LEU A 87 0.69 4.18 13.72
C LEU A 87 1.73 3.18 13.21
N ALA A 88 1.58 1.89 13.56
CA ALA A 88 2.49 0.83 13.15
C ALA A 88 2.54 0.62 11.62
N ILE A 89 1.55 1.10 10.86
CA ILE A 89 1.60 1.10 9.39
C ILE A 89 2.81 1.92 8.89
N GLY A 90 3.21 2.97 9.59
CA GLY A 90 4.35 3.79 9.22
C GLY A 90 5.70 3.10 9.38
N ASP A 91 5.77 2.06 10.20
CA ASP A 91 7.04 1.52 10.68
C ASP A 91 7.83 0.86 9.54
N GLY A 92 9.05 1.37 9.35
CA GLY A 92 9.99 0.90 8.35
C GLY A 92 9.51 1.01 6.91
N LEU A 93 8.44 1.78 6.63
CA LEU A 93 8.08 2.07 5.24
C LEU A 93 9.11 3.02 4.67
N ALA A 94 10.01 2.48 3.85
CA ALA A 94 10.98 3.28 3.13
C ALA A 94 10.30 4.03 1.98
N PRO A 95 10.84 5.19 1.56
CA PRO A 95 10.47 5.82 0.30
C PRO A 95 10.71 4.81 -0.82
N ASP A 96 9.63 4.31 -1.41
CA ASP A 96 9.65 3.24 -2.41
C ASP A 96 8.92 3.68 -3.70
N ALA A 97 8.57 2.72 -4.52
CA ALA A 97 7.82 2.94 -5.76
C ALA A 97 6.48 3.68 -5.52
N LEU A 98 5.85 3.55 -4.35
CA LEU A 98 4.60 4.25 -4.06
C LEU A 98 4.81 5.75 -3.92
N ALA A 99 5.80 6.17 -3.12
CA ALA A 99 6.11 7.58 -2.93
C ALA A 99 6.51 8.23 -4.26
N LEU A 100 7.35 7.55 -5.06
CA LEU A 100 7.76 8.04 -6.37
C LEU A 100 6.57 8.18 -7.33
N ALA A 101 5.63 7.23 -7.31
CA ALA A 101 4.43 7.28 -8.12
C ALA A 101 3.45 8.36 -7.68
N ILE A 102 3.32 8.63 -6.38
CA ILE A 102 2.50 9.73 -5.86
C ILE A 102 3.06 11.08 -6.36
N VAL A 103 4.37 11.31 -6.18
CA VAL A 103 5.02 12.56 -6.58
C VAL A 103 4.98 12.78 -8.09
N ASN A 104 5.06 11.70 -8.88
CA ASN A 104 5.08 11.76 -10.35
C ASN A 104 3.74 11.36 -10.99
N ALA A 105 2.62 11.43 -10.24
CA ALA A 105 1.34 10.90 -10.69
C ALA A 105 0.88 11.48 -12.03
N ASP A 106 1.09 12.78 -12.25
CA ASP A 106 0.75 13.48 -13.49
C ASP A 106 1.65 13.05 -14.65
N ALA A 107 2.97 12.97 -14.42
CA ALA A 107 3.93 12.56 -15.44
C ALA A 107 3.73 11.10 -15.87
N MET A 108 3.40 10.23 -14.92
CA MET A 108 3.05 8.84 -15.18
C MET A 108 1.65 8.68 -15.77
N GLY A 109 0.74 9.65 -15.60
CA GLY A 109 -0.67 9.52 -15.98
C GLY A 109 -1.40 8.44 -15.17
N ILE A 110 -1.14 8.35 -13.87
CA ILE A 110 -1.67 7.30 -12.98
C ILE A 110 -2.57 7.84 -11.84
N GLY A 111 -2.84 9.15 -11.81
CA GLY A 111 -3.58 9.78 -10.72
C GLY A 111 -4.94 9.14 -10.42
N ALA A 112 -5.73 8.83 -11.46
CA ALA A 112 -7.05 8.22 -11.30
C ALA A 112 -6.98 6.82 -10.67
N GLU A 113 -5.96 6.04 -11.01
CA GLU A 113 -5.69 4.73 -10.43
C GLU A 113 -5.27 4.85 -8.98
N LEU A 114 -4.36 5.79 -8.66
CA LEU A 114 -3.92 6.03 -7.29
C LEU A 114 -5.09 6.44 -6.40
N ASP A 115 -5.97 7.32 -6.86
CA ASP A 115 -7.17 7.74 -6.11
C ASP A 115 -8.14 6.58 -5.88
N ARG A 116 -8.38 5.75 -6.90
CA ARG A 116 -9.21 4.54 -6.78
C ARG A 116 -8.61 3.56 -5.78
N ASP A 117 -7.32 3.30 -5.90
CA ASP A 117 -6.59 2.34 -5.10
C ASP A 117 -6.46 2.81 -3.64
N ARG A 118 -6.33 4.12 -3.42
CA ARG A 118 -6.44 4.79 -2.11
C ARG A 118 -7.76 4.46 -1.43
N ALA A 119 -8.88 4.68 -2.14
CA ALA A 119 -10.21 4.51 -1.59
C ALA A 119 -10.47 3.06 -1.17
N ILE A 120 -9.97 2.10 -1.95
CA ILE A 120 -10.04 0.67 -1.60
C ILE A 120 -9.35 0.39 -0.27
N ARG A 121 -8.12 0.89 -0.09
CA ARG A 121 -7.31 0.64 1.13
C ARG A 121 -7.87 1.36 2.35
N GLN A 122 -8.35 2.59 2.18
CA GLN A 122 -9.07 3.33 3.22
C GLN A 122 -10.30 2.54 3.70
N PHE A 123 -11.12 2.03 2.76
CA PHE A 123 -12.32 1.28 3.13
C PHE A 123 -11.99 -0.05 3.84
N ARG A 124 -10.91 -0.72 3.42
CA ARG A 124 -10.43 -1.95 4.09
C ARG A 124 -10.07 -1.68 5.55
N LEU A 125 -9.30 -0.63 5.84
CA LEU A 125 -8.94 -0.22 7.20
C LEU A 125 -10.18 0.19 8.00
N GLN A 126 -11.05 1.02 7.41
CA GLN A 126 -12.28 1.52 8.05
C GLN A 126 -13.17 0.37 8.51
N ARG A 127 -13.36 -0.66 7.68
CA ARG A 127 -14.23 -1.79 8.02
C ARG A 127 -13.75 -2.52 9.28
N GLU A 128 -12.46 -2.81 9.36
CA GLU A 128 -11.89 -3.57 10.48
C GLU A 128 -11.77 -2.71 11.74
N ALA A 129 -11.42 -1.43 11.61
CA ALA A 129 -11.39 -0.47 12.71
C ALA A 129 -12.80 -0.22 13.27
N ALA A 130 -13.83 -0.06 12.43
CA ALA A 130 -15.21 0.10 12.88
C ALA A 130 -15.67 -1.15 13.65
N ALA A 131 -15.36 -2.35 13.16
CA ALA A 131 -15.65 -3.59 13.86
C ALA A 131 -14.94 -3.67 15.22
N ARG A 132 -13.69 -3.18 15.31
CA ARG A 132 -12.92 -3.11 16.56
C ARG A 132 -13.53 -2.15 17.57
N LEU A 133 -13.94 -0.95 17.14
CA LEU A 133 -14.58 0.06 17.99
C LEU A 133 -15.94 -0.42 18.51
N VAL A 134 -16.72 -1.14 17.70
CA VAL A 134 -17.98 -1.76 18.15
C VAL A 134 -17.72 -2.80 19.26
N ARG A 135 -16.68 -3.63 19.12
CA ARG A 135 -16.28 -4.59 20.18
C ARG A 135 -15.85 -3.89 21.47
N GLU A 136 -15.38 -2.66 21.38
CA GLU A 136 -15.03 -1.76 22.50
C GLU A 136 -16.24 -1.07 23.13
N GLY A 137 -17.45 -1.28 22.60
CA GLY A 137 -18.69 -0.72 23.13
C GLY A 137 -19.17 0.56 22.43
N ALA A 138 -18.51 1.01 21.35
CA ALA A 138 -19.01 2.12 20.55
C ALA A 138 -20.30 1.73 19.81
N SER A 139 -21.22 2.68 19.64
CA SER A 139 -22.39 2.46 18.77
C SER A 139 -21.96 2.24 17.31
N PRO A 140 -22.72 1.48 16.50
CA PRO A 140 -22.34 1.21 15.11
C PRO A 140 -22.09 2.48 14.27
N LEU A 141 -22.92 3.51 14.43
CA LEU A 141 -22.74 4.78 13.70
C LEU A 141 -21.48 5.52 14.15
N ALA A 142 -21.24 5.64 15.47
CA ALA A 142 -20.05 6.29 15.99
C ALA A 142 -18.78 5.57 15.56
N ALA A 143 -18.79 4.22 15.58
CA ALA A 143 -17.68 3.40 15.12
C ALA A 143 -17.41 3.59 13.61
N GLN A 144 -18.45 3.65 12.78
CA GLN A 144 -18.31 3.89 11.34
C GLN A 144 -17.71 5.27 11.04
N VAL A 145 -18.20 6.32 11.70
CA VAL A 145 -17.70 7.69 11.52
C VAL A 145 -16.25 7.81 12.01
N GLY A 146 -15.96 7.37 13.23
CA GLY A 146 -14.62 7.44 13.82
C GLY A 146 -13.60 6.61 13.02
N ALA A 147 -13.93 5.37 12.65
CA ALA A 147 -13.05 4.56 11.81
C ALA A 147 -12.85 5.15 10.41
N GLY A 148 -13.88 5.81 9.85
CA GLY A 148 -13.77 6.52 8.58
C GLY A 148 -12.78 7.68 8.65
N ALA A 149 -12.87 8.51 9.70
CA ALA A 149 -11.95 9.61 9.95
C ALA A 149 -10.51 9.12 10.15
N LEU A 150 -10.30 8.14 11.04
CA LEU A 150 -8.98 7.58 11.32
C LEU A 150 -8.36 6.91 10.09
N SER A 151 -9.14 6.19 9.29
CA SER A 151 -8.62 5.54 8.07
C SER A 151 -8.32 6.57 6.98
N ALA A 152 -9.13 7.62 6.87
CA ALA A 152 -8.83 8.74 5.97
C ALA A 152 -7.54 9.45 6.37
N ALA A 153 -7.29 9.62 7.67
CA ALA A 153 -6.05 10.18 8.21
C ALA A 153 -4.83 9.34 7.83
N VAL A 154 -4.91 8.01 7.92
CA VAL A 154 -3.82 7.11 7.48
C VAL A 154 -3.46 7.36 6.01
N LEU A 155 -4.44 7.38 5.12
CA LEU A 155 -4.15 7.57 3.70
C LEU A 155 -3.77 9.03 3.38
N ALA A 156 -4.30 10.02 4.09
CA ALA A 156 -3.86 11.40 3.95
C ALA A 156 -2.38 11.57 4.34
N ALA A 157 -1.94 10.90 5.40
CA ALA A 157 -0.55 10.92 5.84
C ALA A 157 0.40 10.35 4.79
N VAL A 158 0.00 9.29 4.06
CA VAL A 158 0.82 8.71 2.98
C VAL A 158 1.07 9.73 1.86
N TRP A 159 0.05 10.50 1.46
CA TRP A 159 0.21 11.55 0.44
C TRP A 159 1.08 12.69 0.95
N ALA A 160 0.82 13.19 2.16
CA ALA A 160 1.60 14.27 2.76
C ALA A 160 3.08 13.89 2.95
N TRP A 161 3.32 12.63 3.32
CA TRP A 161 4.66 12.07 3.48
C TRP A 161 5.40 11.90 2.15
N ALA A 162 4.71 11.48 1.08
CA ALA A 162 5.33 11.26 -0.23
C ALA A 162 6.04 12.52 -0.77
N ASP A 163 5.51 13.70 -0.49
CA ASP A 163 6.13 14.98 -0.87
C ASP A 163 7.36 15.36 -0.02
N HIS A 164 7.54 14.74 1.16
CA HIS A 164 8.52 15.14 2.18
C HIS A 164 9.35 13.96 2.71
N THR A 165 9.55 12.92 1.90
CA THR A 165 10.18 11.66 2.34
C THR A 165 11.62 11.82 2.85
N ALA A 166 12.30 12.91 2.48
CA ALA A 166 13.67 13.20 2.90
C ALA A 166 13.76 13.76 4.33
N ASP A 167 12.73 14.47 4.78
CA ASP A 167 12.77 15.27 6.00
C ASP A 167 11.92 14.68 7.14
N ARG A 168 11.03 13.72 6.82
CA ARG A 168 10.05 13.21 7.77
C ARG A 168 9.69 11.74 7.51
N SER A 169 9.52 10.99 8.59
CA SER A 169 9.04 9.60 8.52
C SER A 169 7.53 9.53 8.31
N LEU A 170 7.04 8.41 7.75
CA LEU A 170 5.61 8.17 7.66
C LEU A 170 4.98 8.05 9.06
N THR A 171 5.66 7.43 10.03
CA THR A 171 5.16 7.32 11.41
C THR A 171 4.89 8.69 12.05
N GLU A 172 5.79 9.66 11.87
CA GLU A 172 5.56 11.04 12.34
C GLU A 172 4.39 11.71 11.60
N THR A 173 4.22 11.45 10.31
CA THR A 173 3.12 11.97 9.49
C THR A 173 1.77 11.37 9.89
N LEU A 174 1.76 10.08 10.22
CA LEU A 174 0.60 9.37 10.73
C LEU A 174 0.18 9.89 12.10
N SER A 175 1.12 10.13 13.02
CA SER A 175 0.77 10.65 14.35
C SER A 175 0.06 12.00 14.24
N GLU A 176 0.58 12.94 13.46
CA GLU A 176 -0.07 14.25 13.27
C GLU A 176 -1.45 14.10 12.63
N ALA A 177 -1.58 13.27 11.59
CA ALA A 177 -2.86 13.08 10.90
C ALA A 177 -3.92 12.41 11.80
N LEU A 178 -3.52 11.44 12.62
CA LEU A 178 -4.42 10.75 13.56
C LEU A 178 -4.84 11.64 14.72
N ASP A 179 -3.98 12.56 15.17
CA ASP A 179 -4.33 13.52 16.22
C ASP A 179 -5.32 14.61 15.72
N ALA A 180 -5.40 14.82 14.40
CA ALA A 180 -6.33 15.75 13.76
C ALA A 180 -7.72 15.14 13.43
N ALA A 181 -7.90 13.83 13.62
CA ALA A 181 -9.10 13.07 13.23
C ALA A 181 -10.02 12.74 14.42
#